data_AF-A0AA45TXL4-F1
#
_entry.id   AF-A0AA45TXL4-F1
#
_cell.length_a   1.000
_cell.length_b   1.000
_cell.length_c   1.000
_cell.angle_alpha   90.00
_cell.angle_beta   90.00
_cell.angle_gamma   90.00
#
_symmetry.space_group_name_H-M   'P 1'
#
loop_
_entity.id
_entity.type
_entity.pdbx_description
1 polymer ?
#
loop_
_entity_poly.entity_id
_entity_poly.type
_entity_poly.pdbx_seq_one_letter_code
_entity_poly.pdbx_strand_id
1 'polypeptide(L)'
;QTAAPQGNAPVQGHLAPEPVLETEQVTGFPQDRFEESPEVAGQWAAQSAGAGQPLGARPMELSRMEPAPSLTGAKGWAQQTPVLRQTDATNCGATAAAMLVRANGGGQGQTDAQLVQSLESRYSDSKGTTPDQMGQMLAGQGFEVTRGASQFDRDALNAALDSGKKAVALVDSNRIQPGASGDTSAGSAHWVEIDGKNAQGQYRIQDPASGSSYDVDLQHLTQAMNSGWDSFNGGGMLIVNPQGGDAGALAAANANHSATLGDSSGIGSKNSSFGSRESGS
;
A
#
# COMPACT_ATOMS: atom_id res chain seq x y z
N GLN A 1 10.17 -22.65 78.75
CA GLN A 1 8.81 -22.10 78.95
C GLN A 1 7.89 -22.82 77.99
N THR A 2 6.86 -23.44 78.54
CA THR A 2 5.83 -24.29 77.90
C THR A 2 4.65 -23.46 77.41
N ALA A 3 4.08 -23.81 76.25
CA ALA A 3 2.65 -24.10 76.01
C ALA A 3 2.18 -23.72 74.59
N ALA A 4 1.65 -24.71 73.86
CA ALA A 4 0.59 -24.55 72.86
C ALA A 4 -0.79 -24.68 73.55
N PRO A 5 -1.91 -24.24 72.92
CA PRO A 5 -2.75 -25.15 72.10
C PRO A 5 -3.26 -24.46 70.79
N GLN A 6 -3.45 -25.11 69.65
CA GLN A 6 -4.47 -26.09 69.20
C GLN A 6 -5.93 -25.60 69.08
N GLY A 7 -6.52 -25.83 67.88
CA GLY A 7 -7.95 -25.87 67.54
C GLY A 7 -8.41 -24.68 66.66
N ASN A 8 -9.15 -24.79 65.56
CA ASN A 8 -9.87 -25.87 64.87
C ASN A 8 -10.13 -25.40 63.41
N ALA A 9 -9.99 -26.28 62.41
CA ALA A 9 -10.78 -26.26 61.17
C ALA A 9 -12.03 -27.16 61.41
N PRO A 10 -13.14 -27.17 60.62
CA PRO A 10 -13.22 -26.88 59.18
C PRO A 10 -14.54 -26.17 58.70
N VAL A 11 -14.71 -26.03 57.38
CA VAL A 11 -15.92 -26.34 56.56
C VAL A 11 -16.11 -25.36 55.39
N GLN A 12 -15.90 -25.92 54.21
CA GLN A 12 -16.60 -25.75 52.92
C GLN A 12 -17.43 -24.48 52.67
N GLY A 13 -17.07 -23.80 51.57
CA GLY A 13 -17.92 -22.89 50.83
C GLY A 13 -17.46 -22.84 49.38
N HIS A 14 -17.74 -23.92 48.64
CA HIS A 14 -17.62 -23.98 47.18
C HIS A 14 -18.64 -22.98 46.62
N LEU A 15 -18.21 -21.78 46.23
CA LEU A 15 -19.08 -20.86 45.48
C LEU A 15 -19.25 -21.46 44.09
N ALA A 16 -20.37 -22.18 43.92
CA ALA A 16 -20.85 -22.63 42.64
C ALA A 16 -21.06 -21.43 41.70
N PRO A 17 -20.67 -21.52 40.42
CA PRO A 17 -21.05 -20.50 39.44
C PRO A 17 -22.58 -20.48 39.29
N GLU A 18 -23.14 -19.29 39.26
CA GLU A 18 -24.57 -19.06 39.00
C GLU A 18 -24.98 -19.74 37.68
N PRO A 19 -26.20 -20.31 37.59
CA PRO A 19 -26.69 -20.87 36.34
C PRO A 19 -26.91 -19.73 35.34
N VAL A 20 -26.07 -19.69 34.30
CA VAL A 20 -26.37 -18.97 33.06
C VAL A 20 -27.70 -19.48 32.53
N LEU A 21 -28.71 -18.62 32.56
CA LEU A 21 -29.95 -18.80 31.82
C LEU A 21 -29.58 -18.85 30.33
N GLU A 22 -29.80 -20.02 29.75
CA GLU A 22 -29.67 -20.37 28.34
C GLU A 22 -30.56 -19.41 27.52
N THR A 23 -29.97 -18.36 26.94
CA THR A 23 -30.64 -17.52 25.95
C THR A 23 -30.83 -18.32 24.67
N GLU A 24 -32.05 -18.25 24.17
CA GLU A 24 -32.63 -18.97 23.04
C GLU A 24 -31.67 -19.18 21.86
N GLN A 25 -31.65 -20.42 21.36
CA GLN A 25 -31.12 -20.77 20.05
C GLN A 25 -31.87 -19.97 18.98
N VAL A 26 -31.25 -18.92 18.43
CA VAL A 26 -31.66 -18.33 17.16
C VAL A 26 -31.22 -19.29 16.06
N THR A 27 -32.12 -20.21 15.70
CA THR A 27 -32.05 -20.91 14.43
C THR A 27 -32.43 -19.96 13.29
N GLY A 28 -31.45 -19.55 12.48
CA GLY A 28 -31.73 -18.85 11.22
C GLY A 28 -30.56 -18.01 10.73
N PHE A 29 -29.83 -18.51 9.73
CA PHE A 29 -29.00 -17.65 8.88
C PHE A 29 -29.92 -16.71 8.10
N PRO A 30 -29.73 -15.38 8.11
CA PRO A 30 -30.34 -14.53 7.10
C PRO A 30 -29.72 -14.91 5.75
N GLN A 31 -30.48 -15.58 4.89
CA GLN A 31 -30.13 -15.67 3.48
C GLN A 31 -30.43 -14.32 2.84
N ASP A 32 -29.39 -13.61 2.41
CA ASP A 32 -29.52 -12.50 1.47
C ASP A 32 -30.12 -13.03 0.16
N ARG A 33 -31.44 -12.93 0.02
CA ARG A 33 -32.08 -12.96 -1.30
C ARG A 33 -31.91 -11.58 -1.90
N PHE A 34 -30.90 -11.43 -2.75
CA PHE A 34 -30.92 -10.37 -3.75
C PHE A 34 -32.07 -10.69 -4.72
N GLU A 35 -33.16 -9.93 -4.63
CA GLU A 35 -34.14 -9.86 -5.72
C GLU A 35 -33.49 -9.09 -6.87
N GLU A 36 -33.01 -9.84 -7.87
CA GLU A 36 -32.55 -9.29 -9.13
C GLU A 36 -33.71 -8.51 -9.78
N SER A 37 -33.60 -7.19 -9.81
CA SER A 37 -34.56 -6.35 -10.51
C SER A 37 -34.42 -6.60 -12.02
N PRO A 38 -35.45 -7.12 -12.73
CA PRO A 38 -35.35 -7.45 -14.15
C PRO A 38 -35.06 -6.22 -15.03
N GLU A 39 -35.29 -5.01 -14.49
CA GLU A 39 -34.97 -3.74 -15.13
C GLU A 39 -33.45 -3.49 -15.21
N VAL A 40 -32.70 -3.91 -14.20
CA VAL A 40 -31.22 -3.80 -14.17
C VAL A 40 -30.60 -4.83 -15.11
N ALA A 41 -31.10 -6.08 -15.08
CA ALA A 41 -30.66 -7.12 -16.01
C ALA A 41 -30.95 -6.74 -17.49
N GLY A 42 -32.07 -6.08 -17.76
CA GLY A 42 -32.42 -5.56 -19.08
C GLY A 42 -31.47 -4.44 -19.58
N GLN A 43 -31.01 -3.57 -18.68
CA GLN A 43 -30.05 -2.51 -19.02
C GLN A 43 -28.64 -3.05 -19.32
N TRP A 44 -28.20 -4.09 -18.61
CA TRP A 44 -26.94 -4.79 -18.90
C TRP A 44 -27.00 -5.57 -20.22
N ALA A 45 -28.13 -6.22 -20.53
CA ALA A 45 -28.35 -6.91 -21.80
C ALA A 45 -28.40 -5.93 -22.99
N ALA A 46 -28.98 -4.74 -22.81
CA ALA A 46 -29.02 -3.71 -23.85
C ALA A 46 -27.64 -3.08 -24.13
N GLN A 47 -26.78 -2.93 -23.11
CA GLN A 47 -25.40 -2.46 -23.28
C GLN A 47 -24.49 -3.49 -23.96
N SER A 48 -24.76 -4.78 -23.79
CA SER A 48 -24.01 -5.87 -24.43
C SER A 48 -24.53 -6.26 -25.82
N ALA A 49 -25.80 -5.96 -26.14
CA ALA A 49 -26.39 -6.19 -27.46
C ALA A 49 -25.96 -5.18 -28.55
N GLY A 50 -25.30 -4.08 -28.18
CA GLY A 50 -24.70 -3.13 -29.14
C GLY A 50 -23.39 -3.62 -29.78
N ALA A 51 -22.82 -4.72 -29.30
CA ALA A 51 -21.52 -5.25 -29.72
C ALA A 51 -21.62 -6.45 -30.70
N GLY A 52 -22.72 -6.57 -31.44
CA GLY A 52 -22.96 -7.71 -32.33
C GLY A 52 -23.40 -7.32 -33.73
N GLN A 53 -22.46 -7.04 -34.63
CA GLN A 53 -22.69 -7.21 -36.07
C GLN A 53 -21.83 -8.38 -36.59
N PRO A 54 -22.40 -9.29 -37.42
CA PRO A 54 -21.73 -10.52 -37.81
C PRO A 54 -20.60 -10.28 -38.83
N LEU A 55 -19.50 -11.00 -38.61
CA LEU A 55 -18.31 -11.03 -39.46
C LEU A 55 -18.64 -11.58 -40.87
N GLY A 56 -18.78 -10.67 -41.84
CA GLY A 56 -18.68 -10.98 -43.26
C GLY A 56 -17.21 -11.03 -43.69
N ALA A 57 -16.78 -12.19 -44.18
CA ALA A 57 -15.41 -12.48 -44.61
C ALA A 57 -14.83 -11.44 -45.58
N ARG A 58 -13.73 -10.78 -45.20
CA ARG A 58 -12.79 -10.09 -46.10
C ARG A 58 -11.35 -10.25 -45.60
N PRO A 59 -10.36 -10.44 -46.51
CA PRO A 59 -9.00 -10.85 -46.17
C PRO A 59 -8.22 -9.76 -45.41
N MET A 60 -7.32 -10.22 -44.52
CA MET A 60 -6.53 -9.39 -43.59
C MET A 60 -5.59 -8.43 -44.33
N GLU A 61 -5.85 -7.13 -44.19
CA GLU A 61 -4.84 -6.08 -44.35
C GLU A 61 -4.22 -5.82 -42.97
N LEU A 62 -3.01 -6.36 -42.75
CA LEU A 62 -2.15 -6.00 -41.63
C LEU A 62 -1.66 -4.56 -41.84
N SER A 63 -2.47 -3.57 -41.50
CA SER A 63 -2.01 -2.18 -41.42
C SER A 63 -2.91 -1.36 -40.51
N ARG A 64 -2.32 -0.90 -39.40
CA ARG A 64 -2.87 0.01 -38.38
C ARG A 64 -3.90 -0.61 -37.45
N MET A 65 -3.41 -1.40 -36.48
CA MET A 65 -4.01 -1.29 -35.15
C MET A 65 -3.81 0.16 -34.70
N GLU A 66 -4.90 0.89 -34.52
CA GLU A 66 -4.91 2.09 -33.68
C GLU A 66 -4.31 1.69 -32.32
N PRO A 67 -3.40 2.51 -31.74
CA PRO A 67 -2.94 2.25 -30.39
C PRO A 67 -4.17 2.19 -29.48
N ALA A 68 -4.24 1.15 -28.64
CA ALA A 68 -5.25 1.08 -27.59
C ALA A 68 -5.27 2.43 -26.85
N PRO A 69 -6.44 3.00 -26.54
CA PRO A 69 -6.51 4.31 -25.92
C PRO A 69 -5.63 4.31 -24.67
N SER A 70 -4.58 5.14 -24.70
CA SER A 70 -3.77 5.40 -23.52
C SER A 70 -4.72 5.83 -22.42
N LEU A 71 -4.83 5.04 -21.36
CA LEU A 71 -5.63 5.36 -20.18
C LEU A 71 -5.09 6.66 -19.59
N THR A 72 -5.72 7.77 -19.97
CA THR A 72 -5.46 9.09 -19.42
C THR A 72 -5.97 9.07 -17.97
N GLY A 73 -5.04 8.93 -17.03
CA GLY A 73 -5.30 9.00 -15.58
C GLY A 73 -6.14 7.84 -15.04
N ALA A 74 -5.58 7.04 -14.13
CA ALA A 74 -6.41 6.18 -13.29
C ALA A 74 -7.48 7.04 -12.59
N LYS A 75 -8.71 6.54 -12.40
CA LYS A 75 -9.86 7.29 -11.84
C LYS A 75 -9.44 8.22 -10.68
N GLY A 76 -9.29 9.52 -10.94
CA GLY A 76 -8.92 10.55 -9.96
C GLY A 76 -7.47 11.08 -10.01
N TRP A 77 -6.57 10.47 -10.77
CA TRP A 77 -5.21 10.95 -11.02
C TRP A 77 -5.11 11.68 -12.36
N ALA A 78 -4.24 12.69 -12.46
CA ALA A 78 -4.08 13.46 -13.69
C ALA A 78 -3.36 12.68 -14.80
N GLN A 79 -2.45 11.78 -14.43
CA GLN A 79 -1.66 10.96 -15.36
C GLN A 79 -1.23 9.65 -14.70
N GLN A 80 -0.63 8.75 -15.50
CA GLN A 80 0.06 7.59 -14.97
C GLN A 80 1.24 8.03 -14.10
N THR A 81 1.55 7.29 -13.03
CA THR A 81 2.68 7.63 -12.15
C THR A 81 4.00 7.53 -12.93
N PRO A 82 4.76 8.63 -13.09
CA PRO A 82 6.08 8.56 -13.70
C PRO A 82 7.08 7.95 -12.71
N VAL A 83 8.07 7.22 -13.22
CA VAL A 83 9.14 6.70 -12.37
C VAL A 83 10.22 7.74 -12.20
N LEU A 84 10.42 8.16 -10.96
CA LEU A 84 11.51 9.04 -10.56
C LEU A 84 12.62 8.22 -9.92
N ARG A 85 13.86 8.66 -10.11
CA ARG A 85 15.02 8.07 -9.42
C ARG A 85 15.37 8.93 -8.21
N GLN A 86 15.60 8.28 -7.08
CA GLN A 86 16.06 8.95 -5.86
C GLN A 86 17.43 9.59 -6.10
N THR A 87 17.68 10.75 -5.51
CA THR A 87 18.93 11.52 -5.73
C THR A 87 19.98 11.28 -4.66
N ASP A 88 19.58 10.76 -3.50
CA ASP A 88 20.44 10.37 -2.39
C ASP A 88 20.00 9.00 -1.86
N ALA A 89 20.89 8.26 -1.20
CA ALA A 89 20.59 6.95 -0.61
C ALA A 89 19.41 6.98 0.36
N THR A 90 19.04 8.12 0.91
CA THR A 90 18.04 8.23 1.98
C THR A 90 16.68 8.71 1.51
N ASN A 91 16.56 9.26 0.30
CA ASN A 91 15.34 9.94 -0.13
C ASN A 91 14.37 9.10 -0.98
N CYS A 92 14.37 7.77 -0.80
CA CYS A 92 13.41 6.88 -1.45
C CYS A 92 11.95 7.24 -1.12
N GLY A 93 11.66 7.61 0.14
CA GLY A 93 10.31 8.03 0.55
C GLY A 93 9.87 9.34 -0.10
N ALA A 94 10.72 10.37 -0.05
CA ALA A 94 10.47 11.63 -0.75
C ALA A 94 10.28 11.44 -2.27
N THR A 95 11.02 10.49 -2.85
CA THR A 95 10.89 10.15 -4.27
C THR A 95 9.58 9.44 -4.58
N ALA A 96 9.15 8.46 -3.77
CA ALA A 96 7.86 7.79 -3.94
C ALA A 96 6.69 8.78 -3.81
N ALA A 97 6.75 9.70 -2.85
CA ALA A 97 5.75 10.77 -2.73
C ALA A 97 5.79 11.74 -3.93
N ALA A 98 6.98 12.09 -4.42
CA ALA A 98 7.13 12.92 -5.62
C ALA A 98 6.50 12.27 -6.86
N MET A 99 6.63 10.94 -7.02
CA MET A 99 5.96 10.20 -8.08
C MET A 99 4.43 10.39 -8.02
N LEU A 100 3.83 10.29 -6.82
CA LEU A 100 2.40 10.55 -6.63
C LEU A 100 2.02 12.02 -6.89
N VAL A 101 2.85 12.98 -6.45
CA VAL A 101 2.66 14.41 -6.77
C VAL A 101 2.61 14.61 -8.28
N ARG A 102 3.55 14.02 -9.03
CA ARG A 102 3.55 14.08 -10.49
C ARG A 102 2.31 13.40 -11.08
N ALA A 103 1.93 12.23 -10.58
CA ALA A 103 0.73 11.51 -11.03
C ALA A 103 -0.54 12.37 -10.85
N ASN A 104 -0.60 13.18 -9.79
CA ASN A 104 -1.70 14.11 -9.54
C ASN A 104 -1.58 15.45 -10.29
N GLY A 105 -0.57 15.58 -11.16
CA GLY A 105 -0.32 16.80 -11.91
C GLY A 105 0.19 17.94 -11.04
N GLY A 106 0.98 17.66 -10.01
CA GLY A 106 1.66 18.65 -9.17
C GLY A 106 3.14 18.85 -9.52
N GLY A 107 3.78 19.81 -8.85
CA GLY A 107 5.23 20.09 -8.98
C GLY A 107 5.62 20.80 -10.28
N GLN A 108 4.69 21.46 -10.98
CA GLN A 108 4.97 22.20 -12.21
C GLN A 108 6.04 23.27 -11.96
N GLY A 109 6.96 23.41 -12.92
CA GLY A 109 8.07 24.36 -12.83
C GLY A 109 9.26 23.90 -11.97
N GLN A 110 9.17 22.72 -11.34
CA GLN A 110 10.28 22.08 -10.65
C GLN A 110 10.82 20.92 -11.49
N THR A 111 12.14 20.69 -11.45
CA THR A 111 12.73 19.41 -11.87
C THR A 111 12.38 18.31 -10.86
N ASP A 112 12.50 17.05 -11.25
CA ASP A 112 12.24 15.94 -10.33
C ASP A 112 13.15 15.97 -9.11
N ALA A 113 14.44 16.29 -9.30
CA ALA A 113 15.37 16.48 -8.20
C ALA A 113 14.96 17.62 -7.25
N GLN A 114 14.45 18.73 -7.78
CA GLN A 114 13.96 19.85 -6.95
C GLN A 114 12.72 19.46 -6.15
N LEU A 115 11.79 18.73 -6.77
CA LEU A 115 10.59 18.26 -6.10
C LEU A 115 10.96 17.29 -4.95
N VAL A 116 11.79 16.28 -5.24
CA VAL A 116 12.27 15.32 -4.24
C VAL A 116 12.98 16.02 -3.10
N GLN A 117 13.94 16.90 -3.39
CA GLN A 117 14.66 17.67 -2.38
C GLN A 117 13.72 18.52 -1.53
N SER A 118 12.71 19.13 -2.13
CA SER A 118 11.76 19.97 -1.39
C SER A 118 10.88 19.17 -0.43
N LEU A 119 10.50 17.94 -0.80
CA LEU A 119 9.74 17.03 0.06
C LEU A 119 10.63 16.49 1.17
N GLU A 120 11.84 16.04 0.83
CA GLU A 120 12.82 15.56 1.79
C GLU A 120 13.12 16.61 2.86
N SER A 121 13.48 17.83 2.45
CA SER A 121 13.84 18.92 3.39
C SER A 121 12.68 19.40 4.26
N ARG A 122 11.43 19.11 3.90
CA ARG A 122 10.25 19.52 4.67
C ARG A 122 9.76 18.46 5.64
N TYR A 123 9.85 17.18 5.25
CA TYR A 123 9.15 16.11 5.95
C TYR A 123 10.06 14.97 6.42
N SER A 124 11.28 14.88 5.90
CA SER A 124 12.22 13.80 6.19
C SER A 124 13.50 14.37 6.82
N ASP A 125 14.36 13.50 7.32
CA ASP A 125 15.73 13.84 7.67
C ASP A 125 16.73 13.05 6.82
N SER A 126 18.03 13.27 7.08
CA SER A 126 19.13 12.59 6.40
C SER A 126 19.27 11.10 6.75
N LYS A 127 18.33 10.51 7.52
CA LYS A 127 18.28 9.08 7.84
C LYS A 127 17.21 8.35 7.03
N GLY A 128 16.46 9.07 6.21
CA GLY A 128 15.39 8.55 5.38
C GLY A 128 14.01 8.84 5.95
N THR A 129 12.98 8.30 5.30
CA THR A 129 11.58 8.67 5.60
C THR A 129 10.92 7.59 6.44
N THR A 130 10.52 7.90 7.67
CA THR A 130 9.70 7.00 8.50
C THR A 130 8.25 6.94 7.99
N PRO A 131 7.44 5.96 8.43
CA PRO A 131 6.02 5.93 8.10
C PRO A 131 5.28 7.21 8.49
N ASP A 132 5.51 7.75 9.69
CA ASP A 132 4.86 9.00 10.11
C ASP A 132 5.26 10.20 9.25
N GLN A 133 6.55 10.29 8.90
CA GLN A 133 7.03 11.31 7.98
C GLN A 133 6.40 11.15 6.58
N MET A 134 6.23 9.91 6.10
CA MET A 134 5.51 9.64 4.86
C MET A 134 4.05 10.08 4.96
N GLY A 135 3.35 9.77 6.06
CA GLY A 135 1.96 10.20 6.29
C GLY A 135 1.81 11.73 6.28
N GLN A 136 2.72 12.44 6.94
CA GLN A 136 2.79 13.91 6.93
C GLN A 136 3.11 14.48 5.55
N MET A 137 4.04 13.84 4.83
CA MET A 137 4.43 14.24 3.48
C MET A 137 3.24 14.11 2.52
N LEU A 138 2.53 12.98 2.56
CA LEU A 138 1.31 12.77 1.78
C LEU A 138 0.24 13.80 2.12
N ALA A 139 -0.03 14.05 3.41
CA ALA A 139 -0.99 15.06 3.85
C ALA A 139 -0.62 16.47 3.36
N GLY A 140 0.66 16.82 3.41
CA GLY A 140 1.19 18.09 2.92
C GLY A 140 1.04 18.30 1.42
N GLN A 141 0.87 17.22 0.66
CA GLN A 141 0.57 17.26 -0.78
C GLN A 141 -0.94 17.14 -1.07
N GLY A 142 -1.79 17.14 -0.04
CA GLY A 142 -3.24 17.01 -0.17
C GLY A 142 -3.70 15.57 -0.41
N PHE A 143 -2.86 14.58 -0.14
CA PHE A 143 -3.20 13.17 -0.27
C PHE A 143 -3.75 12.60 1.04
N GLU A 144 -4.88 11.93 0.93
CA GLU A 144 -5.47 11.18 2.03
C GLU A 144 -4.93 9.75 2.04
N VAL A 145 -4.45 9.29 3.19
CA VAL A 145 -4.22 7.88 3.44
C VAL A 145 -5.51 7.30 3.98
N THR A 146 -6.13 6.40 3.22
CA THR A 146 -7.42 5.79 3.57
C THR A 146 -7.28 4.51 4.38
N ARG A 147 -6.07 3.91 4.37
CA ARG A 147 -5.75 2.70 5.12
C ARG A 147 -4.23 2.58 5.28
N GLY A 148 -3.80 2.13 6.44
CA GLY A 148 -2.47 1.58 6.67
C GLY A 148 -2.58 0.11 7.08
N ALA A 149 -1.63 -0.71 6.66
CA ALA A 149 -1.54 -2.11 7.06
C ALA A 149 -0.08 -2.48 7.27
N SER A 150 0.26 -3.04 8.44
CA SER A 150 1.60 -3.56 8.77
C SER A 150 2.01 -4.78 7.94
N GLN A 151 1.01 -5.49 7.41
CA GLN A 151 1.17 -6.68 6.59
C GLN A 151 0.48 -6.48 5.25
N PHE A 152 0.80 -7.34 4.29
CA PHE A 152 0.16 -7.31 2.98
C PHE A 152 -1.34 -7.62 3.09
N ASP A 153 -2.18 -6.62 2.82
CA ASP A 153 -3.65 -6.76 2.75
C ASP A 153 -4.11 -6.79 1.29
N ARG A 154 -4.15 -8.01 0.74
CA ARG A 154 -4.47 -8.25 -0.67
C ARG A 154 -5.79 -7.63 -1.10
N ASP A 155 -6.82 -7.85 -0.30
CA ASP A 155 -8.18 -7.49 -0.68
C ASP A 155 -8.37 -5.98 -0.61
N ALA A 156 -7.82 -5.33 0.43
CA ALA A 156 -7.84 -3.87 0.52
C ALA A 156 -7.03 -3.21 -0.61
N LEU A 157 -5.83 -3.72 -0.91
CA LEU A 157 -5.01 -3.18 -2.01
C LEU A 157 -5.73 -3.35 -3.35
N ASN A 158 -6.27 -4.53 -3.64
CA ASN A 158 -6.97 -4.76 -4.91
C ASN A 158 -8.19 -3.85 -5.05
N ALA A 159 -9.05 -3.79 -4.02
CA ALA A 159 -10.21 -2.91 -4.02
C ALA A 159 -9.82 -1.43 -4.20
N ALA A 160 -8.72 -1.01 -3.58
CA ALA A 160 -8.19 0.33 -3.74
C ALA A 160 -7.74 0.61 -5.19
N LEU A 161 -6.92 -0.28 -5.77
CA LEU A 161 -6.44 -0.15 -7.14
C LEU A 161 -7.61 -0.15 -8.16
N ASP A 162 -8.60 -1.02 -7.97
CA ASP A 162 -9.80 -1.09 -8.82
C ASP A 162 -10.66 0.20 -8.74
N SER A 163 -10.61 0.87 -7.58
CA SER A 163 -11.24 2.16 -7.35
C SER A 163 -10.39 3.36 -7.83
N GLY A 164 -9.21 3.13 -8.41
CA GLY A 164 -8.32 4.17 -8.91
C GLY A 164 -7.40 4.80 -7.85
N LYS A 165 -7.36 4.27 -6.63
CA LYS A 165 -6.36 4.66 -5.62
C LYS A 165 -5.01 4.04 -5.95
N LYS A 166 -3.96 4.53 -5.30
CA LYS A 166 -2.59 3.98 -5.39
C LYS A 166 -2.13 3.54 -4.01
N ALA A 167 -0.94 2.95 -3.91
CA ALA A 167 -0.35 2.69 -2.61
C ALA A 167 1.14 3.03 -2.60
N VAL A 168 1.67 3.34 -1.42
CA VAL A 168 3.10 3.31 -1.15
C VAL A 168 3.37 2.20 -0.15
N ALA A 169 4.45 1.45 -0.37
CA ALA A 169 4.80 0.30 0.45
C ALA A 169 6.20 0.47 1.02
N LEU A 170 6.35 0.09 2.29
CA LEU A 170 7.64 -0.08 2.94
C LEU A 170 8.01 -1.55 2.88
N VAL A 171 9.08 -1.85 2.15
CA VAL A 171 9.49 -3.21 1.78
C VAL A 171 10.97 -3.41 2.06
N ASP A 172 11.41 -4.66 2.05
CA ASP A 172 12.82 -5.00 1.99
C ASP A 172 13.38 -4.79 0.57
N SER A 173 14.35 -3.88 0.46
CA SER A 173 14.99 -3.48 -0.79
C SER A 173 15.60 -4.61 -1.61
N ASN A 174 16.14 -5.64 -0.98
CA ASN A 174 16.75 -6.76 -1.70
C ASN A 174 15.70 -7.79 -2.14
N ARG A 175 14.56 -7.82 -1.44
CA ARG A 175 13.49 -8.80 -1.66
C ARG A 175 12.44 -8.33 -2.66
N ILE A 176 12.31 -7.02 -2.88
CA ILE A 176 11.35 -6.46 -3.85
C ILE A 176 11.85 -6.48 -5.30
N GLN A 177 13.16 -6.65 -5.52
CA GLN A 177 13.74 -6.62 -6.85
C GLN A 177 13.34 -7.88 -7.65
N PRO A 178 13.08 -7.75 -8.97
CA PRO A 178 12.82 -8.91 -9.82
C PRO A 178 13.92 -9.97 -9.71
N GLY A 179 13.52 -11.23 -9.55
CA GLY A 179 14.45 -12.35 -9.41
C GLY A 179 15.00 -12.59 -8.00
N ALA A 180 14.60 -11.79 -7.01
CA ALA A 180 14.86 -12.12 -5.60
C ALA A 180 14.21 -13.46 -5.22
N SER A 181 14.91 -14.25 -4.43
CA SER A 181 14.48 -15.58 -3.97
C SER A 181 14.26 -15.58 -2.46
N GLY A 182 13.66 -16.67 -1.96
CA GLY A 182 13.44 -16.88 -0.51
C GLY A 182 14.72 -16.83 0.34
N ASP A 183 15.88 -17.07 -0.26
CA ASP A 183 17.19 -17.11 0.41
C ASP A 183 17.99 -15.80 0.25
N THR A 184 17.45 -14.81 -0.46
CA THR A 184 18.12 -13.51 -0.64
C THR A 184 18.30 -12.82 0.72
N SER A 185 19.52 -12.44 1.09
CA SER A 185 19.75 -11.71 2.35
C SER A 185 18.92 -10.43 2.41
N ALA A 186 18.34 -10.14 3.58
CA ALA A 186 17.59 -8.93 3.82
C ALA A 186 18.44 -7.68 3.50
N GLY A 187 17.81 -6.68 2.88
CA GLY A 187 18.46 -5.43 2.49
C GLY A 187 18.30 -4.36 3.56
N SER A 188 17.45 -3.39 3.25
CA SER A 188 17.05 -2.26 4.08
C SER A 188 15.57 -1.99 3.87
N ALA A 189 14.92 -1.34 4.84
CA ALA A 189 13.59 -0.79 4.64
C ALA A 189 13.62 0.22 3.49
N HIS A 190 12.70 0.12 2.53
CA HIS A 190 12.70 0.90 1.29
C HIS A 190 11.28 1.25 0.86
N TRP A 191 11.06 2.49 0.44
CA TRP A 191 9.76 2.94 -0.06
C TRP A 191 9.64 2.72 -1.56
N VAL A 192 8.54 2.10 -1.97
CA VAL A 192 8.13 1.96 -3.38
C VAL A 192 6.69 2.44 -3.56
N GLU A 193 6.33 2.82 -4.78
CA GLU A 193 4.94 3.10 -5.16
C GLU A 193 4.35 1.91 -5.93
N ILE A 194 3.04 1.69 -5.77
CA ILE A 194 2.26 0.67 -6.44
C ILE A 194 1.22 1.37 -7.34
N ASP A 195 1.48 1.36 -8.65
CA ASP A 195 0.75 2.15 -9.66
C ASP A 195 -0.48 1.41 -10.22
N GLY A 196 -0.70 0.16 -9.82
CA GLY A 196 -1.81 -0.66 -10.33
C GLY A 196 -1.40 -2.11 -10.56
N LYS A 197 -2.12 -2.75 -11.50
CA LYS A 197 -1.86 -4.12 -11.93
C LYS A 197 -1.76 -4.23 -13.44
N ASN A 198 -0.94 -5.16 -13.91
CA ASN A 198 -0.96 -5.57 -15.31
C ASN A 198 -2.11 -6.57 -15.59
N ALA A 199 -2.27 -6.97 -16.86
CA ALA A 199 -3.35 -7.86 -17.29
C ALA A 199 -3.28 -9.27 -16.67
N GLN A 200 -2.11 -9.67 -16.16
CA GLN A 200 -1.85 -10.92 -15.46
C GLN A 200 -2.12 -10.81 -13.95
N GLY A 201 -2.54 -9.63 -13.47
CA GLY A 201 -2.83 -9.37 -12.06
C GLY A 201 -1.60 -9.13 -11.19
N GLN A 202 -0.41 -8.96 -11.79
CA GLN A 202 0.83 -8.62 -11.09
C GLN A 202 0.85 -7.12 -10.76
N TYR A 203 1.43 -6.77 -9.61
CA TYR A 203 1.51 -5.40 -9.12
C TYR A 203 2.62 -4.63 -9.81
N ARG A 204 2.28 -3.47 -10.35
CA ARG A 204 3.22 -2.54 -10.96
C ARG A 204 3.93 -1.74 -9.88
N ILE A 205 5.22 -1.96 -9.71
CA ILE A 205 6.09 -1.27 -8.76
C ILE A 205 6.85 -0.16 -9.46
N GLN A 206 6.77 1.05 -8.91
CA GLN A 206 7.66 2.16 -9.25
C GLN A 206 8.71 2.26 -8.15
N ASP A 207 9.96 1.97 -8.51
CA ASP A 207 11.05 1.83 -7.55
C ASP A 207 12.02 3.02 -7.62
N PRO A 208 12.04 3.88 -6.58
CA PRO A 208 12.96 5.01 -6.51
C PRO A 208 14.44 4.65 -6.61
N ALA A 209 14.86 3.50 -6.08
CA ALA A 209 16.28 3.14 -6.00
C ALA A 209 16.85 2.83 -7.38
N SER A 210 16.13 2.02 -8.15
CA SER A 210 16.49 1.68 -9.52
C SER A 210 16.08 2.76 -10.53
N GLY A 211 15.13 3.64 -10.18
CA GLY A 211 14.50 4.56 -11.13
C GLY A 211 13.77 3.81 -12.24
N SER A 212 13.29 2.60 -11.95
CA SER A 212 12.68 1.69 -12.92
C SER A 212 11.30 1.23 -12.49
N SER A 213 10.53 0.78 -13.48
CA SER A 213 9.20 0.20 -13.32
C SER A 213 9.28 -1.30 -13.56
N TYR A 214 8.66 -2.11 -12.72
CA TYR A 214 8.57 -3.56 -12.94
C TYR A 214 7.31 -4.16 -12.32
N ASP A 215 6.93 -5.34 -12.79
CA ASP A 215 5.78 -6.08 -12.28
C ASP A 215 6.26 -7.18 -11.32
N VAL A 216 5.63 -7.29 -10.14
CA VAL A 216 5.86 -8.38 -9.18
C VAL A 216 4.56 -9.11 -8.89
N ASP A 217 4.63 -10.42 -8.66
CA ASP A 217 3.45 -11.16 -8.22
C ASP A 217 3.11 -10.89 -6.74
N LEU A 218 1.95 -11.37 -6.34
CA LEU A 218 1.43 -11.28 -4.98
C LEU A 218 2.40 -11.85 -3.93
N GLN A 219 2.96 -13.03 -4.20
CA GLN A 219 3.81 -13.73 -3.25
C GLN A 219 5.11 -12.94 -3.03
N HIS A 220 5.70 -12.44 -4.11
CA HIS A 220 6.90 -11.63 -4.09
C HIS A 220 6.71 -10.35 -3.27
N LEU A 221 5.64 -9.60 -3.53
CA LEU A 221 5.33 -8.37 -2.79
C LEU A 221 5.06 -8.64 -1.31
N THR A 222 4.32 -9.71 -1.01
CA THR A 222 4.03 -10.13 0.37
C THR A 222 5.31 -10.48 1.12
N GLN A 223 6.20 -11.24 0.50
CA GLN A 223 7.48 -11.62 1.10
C GLN A 223 8.37 -10.39 1.34
N ALA A 224 8.42 -9.43 0.41
CA ALA A 224 9.20 -8.22 0.58
C ALA A 224 8.68 -7.34 1.72
N MET A 225 7.36 -7.19 1.89
CA MET A 225 6.78 -6.46 3.03
C MET A 225 7.02 -7.17 4.37
N ASN A 226 6.77 -8.48 4.43
CA ASN A 226 6.96 -9.26 5.66
C ASN A 226 8.43 -9.29 6.08
N SER A 227 9.36 -9.48 5.13
CA SER A 227 10.81 -9.40 5.39
C SER A 227 11.20 -8.03 5.94
N GLY A 228 10.58 -6.97 5.43
CA GLY A 228 10.77 -5.61 5.94
C GLY A 228 10.40 -5.51 7.43
N TRP A 229 9.19 -5.99 7.77
CA TRP A 229 8.71 -6.02 9.14
C TRP A 229 9.65 -6.83 10.06
N ASP A 230 9.98 -8.06 9.65
CA ASP A 230 10.77 -8.99 10.46
C ASP A 230 12.22 -8.52 10.66
N SER A 231 12.80 -7.84 9.67
CA SER A 231 14.22 -7.46 9.66
C SER A 231 14.47 -6.05 10.22
N PHE A 232 13.52 -5.13 10.05
CA PHE A 232 13.75 -3.71 10.32
C PHE A 232 12.73 -3.09 11.28
N ASN A 233 11.76 -3.87 11.77
CA ASN A 233 10.63 -3.36 12.56
C ASN A 233 9.86 -2.25 11.82
N GLY A 234 9.72 -2.41 10.51
CA GLY A 234 8.77 -1.65 9.75
C GLY A 234 8.61 -2.17 8.33
N GLY A 235 7.38 -2.10 7.87
CA GLY A 235 6.93 -2.74 6.66
C GLY A 235 5.42 -2.55 6.50
N GLY A 236 4.93 -2.90 5.32
CA GLY A 236 3.51 -2.79 5.00
C GLY A 236 3.22 -1.70 3.98
N MET A 237 2.02 -1.15 3.99
CA MET A 237 1.57 -0.23 2.94
C MET A 237 0.56 0.80 3.42
N LEU A 238 0.54 1.94 2.72
CA LEU A 238 -0.45 3.00 2.84
C LEU A 238 -1.23 3.10 1.54
N ILE A 239 -2.56 3.04 1.63
CA ILE A 239 -3.45 3.25 0.49
C ILE A 239 -3.74 4.74 0.35
N VAL A 240 -3.35 5.30 -0.79
CA VAL A 240 -3.34 6.73 -1.07
C VAL A 240 -4.45 7.11 -2.05
N ASN A 241 -5.26 8.08 -1.64
CA ASN A 241 -6.28 8.72 -2.44
C ASN A 241 -5.75 10.09 -2.95
N PRO A 242 -5.83 10.39 -4.26
CA PRO A 242 -5.30 11.64 -4.83
C PRO A 242 -6.03 12.90 -4.34
N GLN A 243 -7.26 12.74 -3.86
CA GLN A 243 -8.10 13.82 -3.36
C GLN A 243 -8.22 13.70 -1.84
N GLY A 244 -7.67 14.67 -1.13
CA GLY A 244 -7.84 14.84 0.31
C GLY A 244 -8.40 16.22 0.65
N GLY A 245 -8.82 16.38 1.90
CA GLY A 245 -9.28 17.65 2.46
C GLY A 245 -8.13 18.58 2.85
N ASP A 246 -8.36 19.40 3.87
CA ASP A 246 -7.34 20.30 4.43
C ASP A 246 -6.09 19.55 4.92
N ALA A 247 -4.90 20.05 4.60
CA ALA A 247 -3.62 19.39 4.91
C ALA A 247 -3.40 19.18 6.42
N GLY A 248 -3.90 20.09 7.27
CA GLY A 248 -3.80 19.94 8.72
C GLY A 248 -4.70 18.82 9.24
N ALA A 249 -5.93 18.73 8.74
CA ALA A 249 -6.84 17.63 9.06
C ALA A 249 -6.32 16.27 8.54
N LEU A 250 -5.77 16.25 7.33
CA LEU A 250 -5.16 15.06 6.74
C LEU A 250 -3.94 14.59 7.52
N ALA A 251 -3.12 15.49 8.07
CA ALA A 251 -1.91 15.08 8.80
C ALA A 251 -2.26 14.20 10.00
N ALA A 252 -3.29 14.57 10.77
CA ALA A 252 -3.76 13.78 11.90
C ALA A 252 -4.41 12.46 11.46
N ALA A 253 -5.23 12.49 10.40
CA ALA A 253 -5.86 11.28 9.86
C ALA A 253 -4.82 10.29 9.32
N ASN A 254 -3.87 10.77 8.51
CA ASN A 254 -2.81 9.98 7.92
C ASN A 254 -1.88 9.41 9.00
N ALA A 255 -1.59 10.14 10.08
CA ALA A 255 -0.76 9.67 11.19
C ALA A 255 -1.32 8.37 11.83
N ASN A 256 -2.64 8.29 12.00
CA ASN A 256 -3.27 7.08 12.56
C ASN A 256 -3.08 5.86 11.65
N HIS A 257 -3.01 6.08 10.33
CA HIS A 257 -2.77 5.01 9.38
C HIS A 257 -1.28 4.68 9.26
N SER A 258 -0.39 5.67 9.24
CA SER A 258 1.06 5.46 9.11
C SER A 258 1.67 4.76 10.30
N ALA A 259 1.19 5.05 11.52
CA ALA A 259 1.69 4.43 12.75
C ALA A 259 1.56 2.90 12.74
N THR A 260 0.70 2.34 11.87
CA THR A 260 0.57 0.88 11.72
C THR A 260 1.78 0.22 11.06
N LEU A 261 2.65 0.97 10.37
CA LEU A 261 3.77 0.41 9.61
C LEU A 261 5.08 0.32 10.43
N GLY A 262 5.06 0.68 11.71
CA GLY A 262 6.24 0.73 12.57
C GLY A 262 7.04 2.03 12.42
N ASP A 263 8.28 2.04 12.91
CA ASP A 263 9.08 3.27 13.05
C ASP A 263 10.30 3.32 12.12
N SER A 264 10.54 2.29 11.32
CA SER A 264 11.76 2.19 10.52
C SER A 264 11.81 3.21 9.37
N SER A 265 12.91 3.96 9.28
CA SER A 265 13.15 4.86 8.16
C SER A 265 13.43 4.07 6.87
N GLY A 266 12.67 4.36 5.82
CA GLY A 266 12.95 3.85 4.48
C GLY A 266 14.19 4.53 3.90
N ILE A 267 15.19 3.73 3.54
CA ILE A 267 16.42 4.11 2.85
C ILE A 267 16.56 3.28 1.57
N GLY A 268 17.03 3.92 0.51
CA GLY A 268 17.24 3.28 -0.79
C GLY A 268 18.12 2.04 -0.70
N SER A 269 17.81 1.07 -1.56
CA SER A 269 18.55 -0.18 -1.73
C SER A 269 20.06 0.05 -1.85
N LYS A 270 20.87 -0.69 -1.07
CA LYS A 270 22.35 -0.68 -1.17
C LYS A 270 22.89 -1.05 -2.55
N ASN A 271 22.06 -1.63 -3.41
CA ASN A 271 22.44 -2.12 -4.73
C ASN A 271 22.51 -1.06 -5.84
N SER A 272 22.13 0.19 -5.57
CA SER A 272 22.20 1.27 -6.57
C SER A 272 23.14 2.39 -6.13
N SER A 273 24.45 2.19 -6.32
CA SER A 273 25.48 3.21 -6.60
C SER A 273 25.48 4.53 -5.81
N PHE A 274 25.06 4.56 -4.55
CA PHE A 274 25.39 5.65 -3.64
C PHE A 274 26.58 5.20 -2.81
N GLY A 275 27.78 5.52 -3.32
CA GLY A 275 29.05 5.08 -2.75
C GLY A 275 29.14 5.35 -1.26
N SER A 276 29.81 4.43 -0.55
CA SER A 276 30.16 4.54 0.86
C SER A 276 30.60 5.97 1.20
N ARG A 277 29.80 6.70 1.97
CA ARG A 277 30.30 7.90 2.65
C ARG A 277 31.30 7.41 3.67
N GLU A 278 32.58 7.49 3.32
CA GLU A 278 33.68 7.34 4.26
C GLU A 278 33.48 8.36 5.38
N SER A 279 33.27 7.86 6.59
CA SER A 279 33.23 8.67 7.80
C SER A 279 34.62 9.26 8.04
N GLY A 280 34.83 10.49 7.59
CA GLY A 280 35.98 11.30 8.00
C GLY A 280 35.84 11.65 9.49
N SER A 281 36.78 11.12 10.27
CA SER A 281 37.05 11.47 11.68
C SER A 281 37.57 12.89 11.84
#